data_AF-A0A950W580-F1
#
_entry.id   AF-A0A950W580-F1
#
_cell.length_a   1.000
_cell.length_b   1.000
_cell.length_c   1.000
_cell.angle_alpha   90.00
_cell.angle_beta   90.00
_cell.angle_gamma   90.00
#
_symmetry.space_group_name_H-M   'P 1'
#
loop_
_entity.id
_entity.type
_entity.pdbx_description
1 polymer ?
#
loop_
_entity_poly.entity_id
_entity_poly.type
_entity_poly.pdbx_seq_one_letter_code
_entity_poly.pdbx_strand_id
1 'polypeptide(L)'
;PEQIEEERRLLYVAMTRARQHLHLVQPMRFFRGHQHRHADGYILSMRSRFIPDGIVDVFERHTHSAGTFPSSPQPQSRIRVNVAARVREMWN
;
A
#
# COMPACT_ATOMS: atom_id res chain seq x y z
N PRO A 1 -6.65 20.09 15.55
CA PRO A 1 -5.27 20.61 15.77
C PRO A 1 -4.49 19.79 16.81
N GLU A 2 -5.07 19.63 18.01
CA GLU A 2 -4.44 18.88 19.12
C GLU A 2 -4.13 17.42 18.77
N GLN A 3 -5.05 16.71 18.13
CA GLN A 3 -4.85 15.32 17.70
C GLN A 3 -3.64 15.14 16.77
N ILE A 4 -3.44 16.07 15.83
CA ILE A 4 -2.29 16.02 14.90
C ILE A 4 -0.98 16.24 15.66
N GLU A 5 -0.96 17.12 16.65
CA GLU A 5 0.22 17.33 17.47
C GLU A 5 0.51 16.13 18.39
N GLU A 6 -0.52 15.43 18.86
CA GLU A 6 -0.35 14.17 19.57
C GLU A 6 0.23 13.08 18.65
N GLU A 7 -0.31 12.92 17.44
CA GLU A 7 0.25 11.99 16.44
C GLU A 7 1.72 12.31 16.11
N ARG A 8 2.07 13.60 16.01
CA ARG A 8 3.46 14.05 15.82
C ARG A 8 4.34 13.63 17.00
N ARG A 9 3.86 13.81 18.25
CA ARG A 9 4.58 13.35 19.45
C ARG A 9 4.76 11.85 19.47
N LEU A 10 3.75 11.08 19.08
CA LEU A 10 3.85 9.62 18.99
C LEU A 10 4.94 9.19 18.01
N LEU A 11 4.99 9.78 16.81
CA LEU A 11 6.06 9.49 15.86
C LEU A 11 7.44 9.90 16.39
N TYR A 12 7.55 11.07 17.00
CA TYR A 12 8.80 11.54 17.60
C TYR A 12 9.34 10.57 18.65
N VAL A 13 8.48 10.11 19.57
CA VAL A 13 8.86 9.14 20.60
C VAL A 13 9.29 7.81 19.97
N ALA A 14 8.58 7.34 18.94
CA ALA A 14 8.93 6.10 18.24
C ALA A 14 10.32 6.19 17.57
N MET A 15 10.62 7.32 16.91
CA MET A 15 11.91 7.54 16.24
C MET A 15 13.06 7.66 17.24
N THR A 16 12.85 8.38 18.35
CA THR A 16 13.90 8.65 19.36
C THR A 16 14.10 7.52 20.37
N ARG A 17 13.16 6.56 20.46
CA ARG A 17 13.32 5.32 21.24
C ARG A 17 14.39 4.39 20.65
N ALA A 18 14.65 4.45 19.34
CA ALA A 18 15.67 3.63 18.69
C ALA A 18 17.08 4.03 19.16
N ARG A 19 17.84 3.08 19.71
CA ARG A 19 19.20 3.35 20.25
C ARG A 19 20.33 3.16 19.25
N GLN A 20 20.17 2.19 18.33
CA GLN A 20 21.23 1.80 17.39
C GLN A 20 20.78 1.95 15.95
N HIS A 21 19.66 1.30 15.61
CA HIS A 21 19.12 1.31 14.25
C HIS A 21 17.65 1.70 14.28
N LEU A 22 17.28 2.62 13.39
CA LEU A 22 15.90 3.03 13.15
C LEU A 22 15.49 2.58 11.76
N HIS A 23 14.44 1.75 11.70
CA HIS A 23 13.82 1.36 10.43
C HIS A 23 12.39 1.90 10.39
N LEU A 24 12.10 2.69 9.36
CA LEU A 24 10.75 3.16 9.07
C LEU A 24 10.18 2.38 7.88
N VAL A 25 8.99 1.82 8.05
CA VAL A 25 8.32 1.02 7.01
C VAL A 25 7.07 1.76 6.56
N GLN A 26 6.97 2.01 5.25
CA GLN A 26 5.74 2.47 4.60
C GLN A 26 5.14 1.29 3.80
N PRO A 27 4.07 0.65 4.29
CA PRO A 27 3.39 -0.39 3.52
C PRO A 27 2.79 0.19 2.25
N MET A 28 2.91 -0.48 1.10
CA MET A 28 2.28 0.02 -0.13
C MET A 28 0.75 -0.18 -0.10
N ARG A 29 0.26 -1.27 0.48
CA ARG A 29 -1.16 -1.67 0.51
C ARG A 29 -1.60 -1.98 1.94
N PHE A 30 -2.72 -1.39 2.37
CA PHE A 30 -3.45 -1.78 3.57
C PHE A 30 -4.73 -2.48 3.18
N PHE A 31 -4.88 -3.75 3.56
CA PHE A 31 -6.12 -4.50 3.34
C PHE A 31 -7.18 -4.05 4.34
N ARG A 32 -8.40 -3.84 3.85
CA ARG A 32 -9.50 -3.39 4.71
C ARG A 32 -9.90 -4.51 5.68
N GLY A 33 -10.02 -4.17 6.95
CA GLY A 33 -10.65 -5.04 7.94
C GLY A 33 -12.13 -5.24 7.63
N HIS A 34 -12.71 -6.36 8.10
CA HIS A 34 -14.13 -6.71 7.91
C HIS A 34 -14.57 -6.90 6.46
N GLN A 35 -13.65 -7.23 5.55
CA GLN A 35 -14.02 -7.62 4.19
C GLN A 35 -14.42 -9.10 4.12
N HIS A 36 -15.25 -9.45 3.12
CA HIS A 36 -15.62 -10.84 2.86
C HIS A 36 -14.36 -11.70 2.61
N ARG A 37 -14.40 -13.00 2.92
CA ARG A 37 -13.23 -13.91 2.88
C ARG A 37 -12.48 -13.92 1.54
N HIS A 38 -13.18 -13.60 0.45
CA HIS A 38 -12.64 -13.56 -0.91
C HIS A 38 -12.52 -12.14 -1.49
N ALA A 39 -12.61 -11.10 -0.65
CA ALA A 39 -12.42 -9.73 -1.08
C ALA A 39 -10.94 -9.37 -1.17
N ASP A 40 -10.60 -8.57 -2.19
CA ASP A 40 -9.24 -8.05 -2.44
C ASP A 40 -9.21 -6.52 -2.32
N GLY A 41 -9.99 -5.98 -1.37
CA GLY A 41 -10.09 -4.55 -1.17
C GLY A 41 -8.91 -4.02 -0.37
N TYR A 42 -8.05 -3.25 -1.02
CA TYR A 42 -6.95 -2.54 -0.35
C TYR A 42 -7.01 -1.03 -0.57
N ILE A 43 -6.36 -0.30 0.33
CA ILE A 43 -6.08 1.12 0.23
C ILE A 43 -4.58 1.28 0.02
N LEU A 44 -4.19 2.12 -0.93
CA LEU A 44 -2.79 2.48 -1.11
C LEU A 44 -2.36 3.45 0.00
N SER A 45 -1.20 3.20 0.59
CA SER A 45 -0.65 4.12 1.60
C SER A 45 0.18 5.20 0.94
N MET A 46 0.04 6.42 1.46
CA MET A 46 0.95 7.52 1.19
C MET A 46 1.99 7.63 2.32
N ARG A 47 3.14 8.23 2.02
CA ARG A 47 4.14 8.55 3.03
C ARG A 47 3.53 9.43 4.12
N SER A 48 3.88 9.18 5.38
CA SER A 48 3.39 9.98 6.50
C SER A 48 3.69 11.46 6.30
N ARG A 49 2.72 12.32 6.61
CA ARG A 49 2.86 13.79 6.54
C ARG A 49 3.98 14.35 7.42
N PHE A 50 4.37 13.59 8.44
CA PHE A 50 5.46 13.95 9.35
C PHE A 50 6.85 13.57 8.83
N ILE A 51 6.92 12.91 7.65
CA ILE A 51 8.16 12.65 6.91
C ILE A 51 8.09 13.42 5.57
N PRO A 52 8.33 14.74 5.58
CA PRO A 52 8.32 15.57 4.37
C PRO A 52 9.53 15.28 3.47
N ASP A 53 9.46 15.66 2.19
CA ASP A 53 10.54 15.41 1.22
C ASP A 53 11.90 15.95 1.67
N GLY A 54 11.93 17.10 2.35
CA GLY A 54 13.18 17.74 2.80
C GLY A 54 13.99 16.96 3.84
N ILE A 55 13.46 15.88 4.41
CA ILE A 55 14.21 15.01 5.33
C ILE A 55 14.40 13.60 4.78
N VAL A 56 13.85 13.28 3.60
CA VAL A 56 13.91 11.92 3.07
C VAL A 56 15.34 11.49 2.79
N ASP A 57 16.21 12.44 2.44
CA ASP A 57 17.60 12.17 2.08
C ASP A 57 18.48 11.82 3.29
N VAL A 58 18.01 12.01 4.54
CA VAL A 58 18.73 11.52 5.73
C VAL A 58 18.46 10.04 6.03
N PHE A 59 17.56 9.40 5.28
CA PHE A 59 17.24 7.99 5.40
C PHE A 59 17.82 7.21 4.23
N GLU A 60 18.33 6.00 4.51
CA GLU A 60 18.55 5.01 3.46
C GLU A 60 17.20 4.48 2.96
N ARG A 61 16.95 4.59 1.65
CA ARG A 61 15.69 4.18 1.03
C ARG A 61 15.80 2.80 0.42
N HIS A 62 15.01 1.87 0.94
CA HIS A 62 14.79 0.57 0.31
C HIS A 62 13.37 0.48 -0.22
N THR A 63 13.23 0.16 -1.51
CA THR A 63 11.95 -0.20 -2.11
C THR A 63 11.94 -1.70 -2.36
N HIS A 64 10.93 -2.38 -1.83
CA HIS A 64 10.68 -3.77 -2.19
C HIS A 64 9.88 -3.79 -3.49
N SER A 65 10.52 -3.44 -4.60
CA SER A 65 9.89 -3.63 -5.91
C SER A 65 9.98 -5.10 -6.28
N ALA A 66 8.85 -5.77 -6.42
CA ALA A 66 8.77 -6.94 -7.29
C ALA A 66 8.92 -6.45 -8.74
N GLY A 67 10.16 -6.21 -9.17
CA GLY A 67 10.51 -5.86 -10.54
C GLY A 67 10.13 -4.44 -10.98
N THR A 68 11.07 -3.76 -11.62
CA THR A 68 10.74 -2.76 -12.65
C THR A 68 9.86 -3.45 -13.68
N PHE A 69 8.55 -3.22 -13.66
CA PHE A 69 7.73 -3.58 -14.82
C PHE A 69 8.11 -2.60 -15.92
N PRO A 70 8.71 -3.04 -17.05
CA PRO A 70 8.80 -2.17 -18.20
C PRO A 70 7.39 -1.73 -18.54
N SER A 71 7.18 -0.42 -18.65
CA SER A 71 5.97 0.17 -19.20
C SER A 71 5.93 -0.11 -20.70
N SER A 72 5.83 -1.38 -21.08
CA SER A 72 5.33 -1.76 -22.39
C SER A 72 3.83 -1.52 -22.37
N PRO A 73 3.25 -0.68 -23.26
CA PRO A 73 1.81 -0.58 -23.40
C PRO A 73 1.28 -1.94 -23.89
N GLN A 74 0.93 -2.82 -22.95
CA GLN A 74 0.21 -4.04 -23.29
C GLN A 74 -1.20 -3.64 -23.73
N PRO A 75 -1.64 -4.02 -24.94
CA PRO A 75 -3.04 -3.89 -25.30
C PRO A 75 -3.84 -4.70 -24.28
N GLN A 76 -4.65 -4.01 -23.47
CA GLN A 76 -5.58 -4.68 -22.56
C GLN A 76 -6.55 -5.48 -23.43
N SER A 77 -6.30 -6.78 -23.62
CA SER A 77 -7.29 -7.64 -24.23
C SER A 77 -8.46 -7.71 -23.25
N ARG A 78 -9.50 -6.91 -23.50
CA ARG A 78 -10.79 -7.02 -22.82
C ARG A 78 -11.46 -8.31 -23.30
N ILE A 79 -10.95 -9.45 -22.84
CA ILE A 79 -11.69 -10.71 -22.93
C ILE A 79 -12.87 -10.56 -21.97
N ARG A 80 -14.03 -10.19 -22.51
CA ARG A 80 -15.29 -10.17 -21.77
C ARG A 80 -15.88 -11.58 -21.81
N VAL A 81 -15.60 -12.37 -20.78
CA VAL A 81 -16.25 -13.68 -20.62
C VAL A 81 -17.62 -13.48 -19.99
N ASN A 82 -18.68 -13.90 -20.67
CA ASN A 82 -20.03 -13.94 -20.10
C ASN A 82 -20.17 -15.20 -19.23
N VAL A 83 -19.83 -15.06 -17.95
CA VAL A 83 -19.87 -16.16 -16.96
C VAL A 83 -21.31 -16.68 -16.78
N ALA A 84 -22.32 -15.81 -16.84
CA ALA A 84 -23.72 -16.19 -16.64
C ALA A 84 -24.25 -17.09 -17.77
N ALA A 85 -23.82 -16.88 -19.01
CA ALA A 85 -24.17 -17.75 -20.13
C ALA A 85 -23.57 -19.15 -19.97
N ARG A 86 -22.29 -19.22 -19.60
CA ARG A 86 -21.54 -20.47 -19.45
C ARG A 86 -22.06 -21.34 -18.31
N VAL A 87 -22.52 -20.73 -17.21
CA VAL A 87 -23.12 -21.47 -16.09
C VAL A 87 -24.50 -22.04 -16.47
N ARG A 88 -25.31 -21.37 -17.30
CA ARG A 88 -26.59 -21.95 -17.75
C ARG A 88 -26.41 -23.14 -18.68
N GLU A 89 -25.39 -23.11 -19.52
CA GLU A 89 -25.10 -24.17 -20.49
C GLU A 89 -24.68 -25.48 -19.84
N MET A 90 -24.07 -25.42 -18.64
CA MET A 90 -23.67 -26.60 -17.86
C MET A 90 -24.85 -27.30 -17.14
N TRP A 91 -26.01 -26.67 -17.06
CA TRP A 91 -27.20 -27.19 -16.36
C TRP A 91 -28.35 -27.57 -17.30
N ASN A 92 -28.07 -27.64 -18.61
CA ASN A 92 -28.83 -28.44 -19.59
C ASN A 92 -28.12 -29.78 -19.80
#